data_AF-A0A7C1G0G1-F1
#
_entry.id   AF-A0A7C1G0G1-F1
#
_cell.length_a   1.000
_cell.length_b   1.000
_cell.length_c   1.000
_cell.angle_alpha   90.00
_cell.angle_beta   90.00
_cell.angle_gamma   90.00
#
_symmetry.space_group_name_H-M   'P 1'
#
loop_
_entity.id
_entity.type
_entity.pdbx_description
1 polymer ?
#
loop_
_entity_poly.entity_id
_entity_poly.type
_entity_poly.pdbx_seq_one_letter_code
_entity_poly.pdbx_strand_id
1 'polypeptide(L)'
;TNGSLSFLFDRKGIFTVPKGDIDEDEFELELIDAGAEDIELDEDGFFNITTSMEDFGPMMKKLEELAIEPETAELQRISHETKTLEKEDALKILKVIELFEDDDDVQKVFHNLEITDELIEEI
;
A
#
# COMPACT_ATOMS: atom_id res chain seq x y z
N THR A 1 20.40 0.53 -14.71
CA THR A 1 20.95 1.74 -14.06
C THR A 1 20.03 2.09 -12.90
N ASN A 2 20.50 2.83 -11.88
CA ASN A 2 19.58 3.39 -10.88
C ASN A 2 18.53 4.24 -11.62
N GLY A 3 17.25 4.01 -11.33
CA GLY A 3 16.15 4.67 -12.03
C GLY A 3 15.52 3.90 -13.20
N SER A 4 16.06 2.73 -13.60
CA SER A 4 15.53 1.96 -14.75
C SER A 4 14.07 1.52 -14.61
N LEU A 5 13.54 1.45 -13.38
CA LEU A 5 12.15 1.08 -13.11
C LEU A 5 11.41 2.15 -12.30
N SER A 6 12.03 3.31 -12.02
CA SER A 6 11.40 4.34 -11.19
C SER A 6 10.18 4.99 -11.84
N PHE A 7 10.04 4.89 -13.18
CA PHE A 7 8.84 5.35 -13.89
C PHE A 7 7.66 4.37 -13.77
N LEU A 8 7.93 3.11 -13.39
CA LEU A 8 6.92 2.05 -13.31
C LEU A 8 6.19 2.04 -11.96
N PHE A 9 6.75 2.74 -10.95
CA PHE A 9 6.19 2.79 -9.60
C PHE A 9 6.00 4.22 -9.14
N ASP A 10 4.81 4.52 -8.64
CA ASP A 10 4.57 5.72 -7.86
C ASP A 10 4.90 5.47 -6.40
N ARG A 11 5.36 6.53 -5.73
CA ARG A 11 5.46 6.54 -4.27
C ARG A 11 4.16 7.10 -3.72
N LYS A 12 3.48 6.30 -2.91
CA LYS A 12 2.21 6.64 -2.29
C LYS A 12 2.33 6.51 -0.78
N GLY A 13 1.62 7.36 -0.07
CA GLY A 13 1.37 7.19 1.36
C GLY A 13 0.26 6.19 1.55
N ILE A 14 0.46 5.23 2.44
CA ILE A 14 -0.54 4.24 2.84
C ILE A 14 -0.71 4.35 4.34
N PHE A 15 -1.95 4.55 4.78
CA PHE A 15 -2.32 4.64 6.17
C PHE A 15 -3.41 3.62 6.47
N THR A 16 -3.23 2.83 7.51
CA THR A 16 -4.25 1.92 8.03
C THR A 16 -4.76 2.48 9.35
N VAL A 17 -6.06 2.77 9.42
CA VAL A 17 -6.72 3.38 10.58
C VAL A 17 -7.88 2.48 11.03
N PRO A 18 -7.97 2.08 12.31
CA PRO A 18 -9.12 1.33 12.79
C PRO A 18 -10.39 2.19 12.72
N LYS A 19 -11.47 1.65 12.13
CA LYS A 19 -12.76 2.37 12.02
C LYS A 19 -13.32 2.76 13.39
N GLY A 20 -13.35 1.82 14.33
CA GLY A 20 -13.90 2.07 15.67
C GLY A 20 -15.31 2.70 15.61
N ASP A 21 -15.46 3.85 16.26
CA ASP A 21 -16.70 4.66 16.29
C ASP A 21 -16.68 5.84 15.29
N ILE A 22 -15.75 5.85 14.35
CA ILE A 22 -15.60 6.92 13.35
C ILE A 22 -16.81 6.90 12.40
N ASP A 23 -17.42 8.07 12.19
CA ASP A 23 -18.41 8.28 11.14
C ASP A 23 -17.70 8.31 9.79
N GLU A 24 -18.07 7.35 8.93
CA GLU A 24 -17.39 7.10 7.66
C GLU A 24 -17.52 8.28 6.69
N ASP A 25 -18.72 8.84 6.55
CA ASP A 25 -18.98 9.94 5.62
C ASP A 25 -18.21 11.21 6.03
N GLU A 26 -18.20 11.52 7.34
CA GLU A 26 -17.45 12.68 7.86
C GLU A 26 -15.94 12.47 7.73
N PHE A 27 -15.45 11.27 8.05
CA PHE A 27 -14.03 10.96 7.97
C PHE A 27 -13.51 11.03 6.54
N GLU A 28 -14.22 10.44 5.58
CA GLU A 28 -13.82 10.46 4.17
C GLU A 28 -13.65 11.89 3.65
N LEU A 29 -14.61 12.78 3.94
CA LEU A 29 -14.56 14.19 3.55
C LEU A 29 -13.32 14.91 4.12
N GLU A 30 -13.04 14.70 5.41
CA GLU A 30 -11.90 15.30 6.09
C GLU A 30 -10.56 14.81 5.52
N LEU A 31 -10.48 13.54 5.11
CA LEU A 31 -9.28 12.96 4.50
C LEU A 31 -9.07 13.42 3.05
N ILE A 32 -10.14 13.58 2.27
CA ILE A 32 -10.06 14.14 0.91
C ILE A 32 -9.43 15.54 0.95
N ASP A 33 -9.84 16.38 1.91
CA ASP A 33 -9.26 17.71 2.12
C ASP A 33 -7.77 17.67 2.50
N ALA A 34 -7.31 16.55 3.07
CA ALA A 34 -5.91 16.31 3.42
C ALA A 34 -5.09 15.61 2.31
N GLY A 35 -5.70 15.33 1.14
CA GLY A 35 -5.02 14.74 -0.01
C GLY A 35 -5.16 13.22 -0.11
N ALA A 36 -6.20 12.63 0.47
CA ALA A 36 -6.57 11.25 0.15
C ALA A 36 -6.96 11.11 -1.33
N GLU A 37 -6.36 10.13 -1.98
CA GLU A 37 -6.67 9.73 -3.36
C GLU A 37 -7.66 8.56 -3.40
N ASP A 38 -7.58 7.67 -2.41
CA ASP A 38 -8.43 6.49 -2.28
C ASP A 38 -8.61 6.12 -0.81
N ILE A 39 -9.81 5.66 -0.44
CA ILE A 39 -10.17 5.28 0.93
C ILE A 39 -11.05 4.03 0.84
N GLU A 40 -10.56 2.92 1.38
CA GLU A 40 -11.28 1.66 1.40
C GLU A 40 -11.48 1.17 2.83
N LEU A 41 -12.71 0.78 3.19
CA LEU A 41 -12.98 0.08 4.43
C LEU A 41 -12.92 -1.44 4.17
N ASP A 42 -11.95 -2.11 4.78
CA ASP A 42 -11.83 -3.56 4.67
C ASP A 42 -12.82 -4.32 5.58
N GLU A 43 -12.91 -5.64 5.38
CA GLU A 43 -13.83 -6.51 6.14
C GLU A 43 -13.44 -6.64 7.62
N ASP A 44 -12.18 -6.36 7.97
CA ASP A 44 -11.64 -6.40 9.32
C ASP A 44 -11.91 -5.09 10.11
N GLY A 45 -12.47 -4.07 9.43
CA GLY A 45 -12.89 -2.82 10.03
C GLY A 45 -11.79 -1.76 10.08
N PHE A 46 -10.86 -1.78 9.12
CA PHE A 46 -9.84 -0.75 8.94
C PHE A 46 -10.07 0.07 7.69
N PHE A 47 -9.88 1.39 7.82
CA PHE A 47 -9.74 2.29 6.70
C PHE A 47 -8.31 2.21 6.16
N ASN A 48 -8.18 1.83 4.89
CA ASN A 48 -6.96 1.87 4.12
C ASN A 48 -6.99 3.11 3.23
N ILE A 49 -6.12 4.06 3.53
CA ILE A 49 -6.10 5.39 2.92
C ILE A 49 -4.84 5.51 2.07
N THR A 50 -5.02 5.77 0.80
CA THR A 50 -3.93 6.03 -0.15
C THR A 50 -3.80 7.51 -0.43
N THR A 51 -2.58 8.04 -0.38
CA THR A 51 -2.27 9.44 -0.69
C THR A 51 -1.10 9.54 -1.66
N SER A 52 -0.91 10.72 -2.26
CA SER A 52 0.36 11.04 -2.90
C SER A 52 1.50 11.08 -1.87
N MET A 53 2.76 10.92 -2.32
CA MET A 53 3.93 11.10 -1.43
C MET A 53 4.00 12.53 -0.86
N GLU A 54 3.53 13.53 -1.61
CA GLU A 54 3.56 14.94 -1.19
C GLU A 54 2.55 15.20 -0.06
N ASP A 55 1.43 14.47 -0.07
CA ASP A 55 0.34 14.59 0.89
C ASP A 55 0.50 13.70 2.13
N PHE A 56 1.57 12.89 2.22
CA PHE A 56 1.84 12.06 3.40
C PHE A 56 1.94 12.89 4.69
N GLY A 57 2.64 14.04 4.64
CA GLY A 57 2.78 14.94 5.79
C GLY A 57 1.47 15.64 6.17
N PRO A 58 0.76 16.27 5.21
CA PRO A 58 -0.59 16.79 5.42
C PRO A 58 -1.56 15.77 6.02
N MET A 59 -1.55 14.53 5.51
CA MET A 59 -2.39 13.43 6.00
C MET A 59 -2.08 13.08 7.45
N MET A 60 -0.81 12.88 7.81
CA MET A 60 -0.39 12.65 9.20
C MET A 60 -0.89 13.76 10.13
N LYS A 61 -0.74 15.03 9.73
CA LYS A 61 -1.20 16.16 10.52
C LYS A 61 -2.72 16.17 10.68
N LYS A 62 -3.45 15.76 9.64
CA LYS A 62 -4.92 15.67 9.69
C LYS A 62 -5.37 14.60 10.68
N LEU A 63 -4.78 13.41 10.61
CA LEU A 63 -5.07 12.32 11.55
C LEU A 63 -4.77 12.76 12.99
N GLU A 64 -3.65 13.45 13.24
CA GLU A 64 -3.34 14.05 14.55
C GLU A 64 -4.39 15.08 15.01
N GLU A 65 -4.88 15.95 14.12
CA GLU A 65 -5.92 16.94 14.44
C GLU A 65 -7.26 16.29 14.80
N LEU A 66 -7.58 15.16 14.16
CA LEU A 66 -8.74 14.32 14.47
C LEU A 66 -8.52 13.44 15.71
N ALA A 67 -7.33 13.50 16.33
CA ALA A 67 -6.90 12.66 17.44
C ALA A 67 -6.96 11.15 17.12
N ILE A 68 -6.66 10.80 15.87
CA ILE A 68 -6.62 9.44 15.35
C ILE A 68 -5.15 9.02 15.20
N GLU A 69 -4.79 7.92 15.85
CA GLU A 69 -3.48 7.29 15.67
C GLU A 69 -3.62 6.16 14.64
N PRO A 70 -2.97 6.26 13.47
CA PRO A 70 -2.98 5.17 12.50
C PRO A 70 -2.21 3.97 13.06
N GLU A 71 -2.70 2.76 12.77
CA GLU A 71 -1.97 1.53 13.09
C GLU A 71 -0.71 1.41 12.25
N THR A 72 -0.81 1.78 10.97
CA THR A 72 0.34 1.87 10.07
C THR A 72 0.31 3.17 9.28
N ALA A 73 1.48 3.75 9.06
CA ALA A 73 1.65 4.95 8.24
C ALA A 73 2.99 4.84 7.51
N GLU A 74 2.96 4.56 6.21
CA GLU A 74 4.18 4.30 5.47
C GLU A 74 4.14 4.73 4.01
N LEU A 75 5.32 4.99 3.46
CA LEU A 75 5.48 5.17 2.02
C LEU A 75 5.68 3.81 1.37
N GLN A 76 4.81 3.50 0.40
CA GLN A 76 4.89 2.33 -0.44
C GLN A 76 5.14 2.69 -1.90
N ARG A 77 5.55 1.71 -2.70
CA ARG A 77 5.67 1.83 -4.15
C ARG A 77 4.59 1.01 -4.83
N ILE A 78 3.66 1.71 -5.47
CA ILE A 78 2.56 1.09 -6.19
C ILE A 78 2.88 1.09 -7.68
N SER A 79 2.73 -0.05 -8.34
CA SER A 79 3.06 -0.16 -9.77
C SER A 79 1.92 0.36 -10.65
N HIS A 80 2.27 1.05 -11.74
CA HIS A 80 1.32 1.50 -12.77
C HIS A 80 0.82 0.37 -13.67
N GLU A 81 1.62 -0.67 -13.83
CA GLU A 81 1.34 -1.78 -14.75
C GLU A 81 1.79 -3.07 -14.10
N THR A 82 0.85 -3.98 -13.88
CA THR A 82 1.16 -5.32 -13.43
C THR A 82 1.47 -6.24 -14.61
N LYS A 83 2.24 -7.29 -14.34
CA LYS A 83 2.69 -8.26 -15.32
C LYS A 83 2.30 -9.65 -14.87
N THR A 84 1.46 -10.30 -15.66
CA THR A 84 1.14 -11.72 -15.50
C THR A 84 2.26 -12.58 -16.07
N LEU A 85 2.61 -13.64 -15.35
CA LEU A 85 3.53 -14.69 -15.79
C LEU A 85 2.83 -16.04 -15.75
N GLU A 86 3.34 -17.00 -16.51
CA GLU A 86 2.94 -18.40 -16.38
C GLU A 86 3.28 -18.91 -14.97
N LYS A 87 2.43 -19.81 -14.45
CA LYS A 87 2.49 -20.30 -13.06
C LYS A 87 3.90 -20.73 -12.62
N GLU A 88 4.60 -21.49 -13.45
CA GLU A 88 5.94 -22.00 -13.11
C GLU A 88 6.96 -20.86 -12.89
N ASP A 89 6.88 -19.81 -13.69
CA ASP A 89 7.80 -18.68 -13.59
C ASP A 89 7.38 -17.71 -12.48
N ALA A 90 6.08 -17.48 -12.29
CA ALA A 90 5.57 -16.71 -11.16
C ALA A 90 5.99 -17.32 -9.82
N LEU A 91 5.87 -18.64 -9.64
CA LEU A 91 6.32 -19.33 -8.41
C LEU A 91 7.83 -19.21 -8.17
N LYS A 92 8.65 -19.19 -9.23
CA LYS A 92 10.10 -18.94 -9.09
C LYS A 92 10.37 -17.52 -8.61
N ILE A 93 9.63 -16.54 -9.14
CA ILE A 93 9.77 -15.14 -8.75
C ILE A 93 9.30 -14.92 -7.31
N LEU A 94 8.17 -15.52 -6.91
CA LEU A 94 7.67 -15.46 -5.53
C LEU A 94 8.71 -15.99 -4.52
N LYS A 95 9.34 -17.12 -4.81
CA LYS A 95 10.44 -17.64 -3.96
C LYS A 95 11.64 -16.71 -3.86
N VAL A 96 11.91 -15.94 -4.90
CA VAL A 96 12.99 -14.95 -4.89
C VAL A 96 12.57 -13.72 -4.08
N ILE A 97 11.30 -13.32 -4.16
CA ILE A 97 10.73 -12.25 -3.33
C ILE A 97 10.83 -12.64 -1.85
N GLU A 98 10.36 -13.83 -1.48
CA GLU A 98 10.46 -14.37 -0.11
C GLU A 98 11.91 -14.38 0.38
N LEU A 99 12.86 -14.82 -0.44
CA LEU A 99 14.28 -14.83 -0.08
C LEU A 99 14.82 -13.42 0.21
N PHE A 100 14.32 -12.39 -0.49
CA PHE A 100 14.71 -11.02 -0.21
C PHE A 100 13.99 -10.47 1.03
N GLU A 101 12.76 -10.87 1.31
CA GLU A 101 12.02 -10.45 2.52
C GLU A 101 12.60 -11.07 3.80
N ASP A 102 13.17 -12.28 3.69
CA ASP A 102 13.86 -12.97 4.79
C ASP A 102 15.27 -12.40 5.10
N ASP A 103 15.79 -11.48 4.27
CA ASP A 103 17.10 -10.86 4.48
C ASP A 103 16.97 -9.66 5.43
N ASP A 104 17.62 -9.73 6.60
CA ASP A 104 17.60 -8.68 7.63
C ASP A 104 18.05 -7.29 7.12
N ASP A 105 18.86 -7.23 6.05
CA ASP A 105 19.33 -5.98 5.45
C ASP A 105 18.31 -5.38 4.44
N VAL A 106 17.27 -6.12 4.07
CA VAL A 106 16.21 -5.69 3.14
C VAL A 106 14.99 -5.21 3.92
N GLN A 107 14.63 -3.94 3.74
CA GLN A 107 13.48 -3.38 4.45
C GLN A 107 12.15 -3.63 3.75
N LYS A 108 12.12 -3.57 2.42
CA LYS A 108 10.90 -3.70 1.60
C LYS A 108 11.24 -4.20 0.21
N VAL A 109 10.43 -5.13 -0.29
CA VAL A 109 10.47 -5.60 -1.68
C VAL A 109 9.22 -5.08 -2.40
N PHE A 110 9.39 -4.57 -3.61
CA PHE A 110 8.27 -4.12 -4.45
C PHE A 110 8.40 -4.77 -5.83
N HIS A 111 7.31 -5.35 -6.30
CA HIS A 111 7.22 -5.98 -7.62
C HIS A 111 5.93 -5.58 -8.31
N ASN A 112 5.88 -5.79 -9.61
CA ASN A 112 4.67 -5.62 -10.40
C ASN A 112 4.12 -6.97 -10.91
N LEU A 113 4.54 -8.09 -10.31
CA LEU A 113 3.95 -9.40 -10.61
C LEU A 113 2.47 -9.39 -10.25
N GLU A 114 1.61 -9.73 -11.21
CA GLU A 114 0.19 -9.96 -10.98
C GLU A 114 0.01 -11.31 -10.28
N ILE A 115 -0.67 -11.31 -9.12
CA ILE A 115 -1.00 -12.53 -8.39
C ILE A 115 -2.37 -13.02 -8.87
N THR A 116 -2.39 -14.09 -9.66
CA THR A 116 -3.62 -14.70 -10.17
C THR A 116 -4.23 -15.68 -9.18
N ASP A 117 -5.52 -15.97 -9.30
CA ASP A 117 -6.21 -16.95 -8.44
C ASP A 117 -5.49 -18.30 -8.39
N GLU A 118 -4.97 -18.77 -9.52
CA GLU A 118 -4.20 -20.03 -9.62
C GLU A 118 -2.88 -20.02 -8.83
N LEU A 119 -2.31 -18.85 -8.57
CA LEU A 119 -1.12 -18.66 -7.74
C LEU A 119 -1.50 -18.60 -6.27
N ILE A 120 -2.62 -17.97 -5.92
CA ILE A 120 -3.13 -17.89 -4.55
C ILE A 120 -3.38 -19.29 -3.98
N GLU A 121 -3.88 -20.23 -4.79
CA GLU A 121 -4.14 -21.61 -4.36
C GLU A 121 -2.87 -22.41 -3.97
N GLU A 122 -1.68 -21.93 -4.33
CA GLU A 122 -0.40 -22.63 -4.12
C GLU A 122 0.51 -21.96 -3.08
N ILE A 123 0.15 -20.75 -2.62
CA ILE A 123 0.82 -20.01 -1.54
C ILE A 123 0.17 -20.42 -0.21
#